data_AF-A0A8J6I537-F1
#
_entry.id   AF-A0A8J6I537-F1
#
_cell.length_a   1.000
_cell.length_b   1.000
_cell.length_c   1.000
_cell.angle_alpha   90.00
_cell.angle_beta   90.00
_cell.angle_gamma   90.00
#
_symmetry.space_group_name_H-M   'P 1'
#
loop_
_entity.id
_entity.type
_entity.pdbx_description
1 polymer ?
#
loop_
_entity_poly.entity_id
_entity_poly.type
_entity_poly.pdbx_seq_one_letter_code
_entity_poly.pdbx_strand_id
1 'polypeptide(L)'
;MLTKGDIGRRVVIRRRLPTSQLTDVLGELRYLDDTHLVVLTDRNELIIPCTDIVASKVIPPRPVKYSRIAAVERAPGRGPATSHRLGDWLLRIGTHSPELSVDLGALTDVIIDTSISSHVYDSALAMGDPGIAVDDAIEFVEDWYGSRGLTPRFCLPLPLMGGLDRMLAGRGWTEYASMVVLVADSETLPATGMGLPPVADGGFDPHTGITHLAVTDEEVKIERFAEFGFRHHHRRIYRKL
;
A
#
# COMPACT_ATOMS: atom_id res chain seq x y z
N MET A 1 -27.71 -1.57 -8.60
CA MET A 1 -28.01 -2.84 -7.91
C MET A 1 -26.76 -3.69 -7.94
N LEU A 2 -26.54 -4.48 -6.89
CA LEU A 2 -25.49 -5.50 -6.88
C LEU A 2 -25.87 -6.65 -7.82
N THR A 3 -24.87 -7.33 -8.35
CA THR A 3 -25.00 -8.48 -9.24
C THR A 3 -24.20 -9.68 -8.71
N LYS A 4 -24.41 -10.88 -9.27
CA LYS A 4 -23.61 -12.06 -8.88
C LYS A 4 -22.11 -11.89 -9.14
N GLY A 5 -21.74 -11.02 -10.09
CA GLY A 5 -20.34 -10.64 -10.33
C GLY A 5 -19.72 -9.79 -9.21
N ASP A 6 -20.52 -9.30 -8.26
CA ASP A 6 -20.04 -8.56 -7.10
C ASP A 6 -19.73 -9.44 -5.89
N ILE A 7 -19.93 -10.76 -5.99
CA ILE A 7 -19.58 -11.71 -4.93
C ILE A 7 -18.06 -11.67 -4.70
N GLY A 8 -17.63 -11.70 -3.44
CA GLY A 8 -16.25 -11.48 -3.01
C GLY A 8 -15.87 -10.00 -2.86
N ARG A 9 -16.68 -9.06 -3.38
CA ARG A 9 -16.38 -7.63 -3.27
C ARG A 9 -16.90 -7.07 -1.95
N ARG A 10 -16.22 -6.02 -1.48
CA ARG A 10 -16.68 -5.27 -0.30
C ARG A 10 -17.88 -4.41 -0.68
N VAL A 11 -18.95 -4.48 0.10
CA VAL A 11 -20.20 -3.76 -0.14
C VAL A 11 -20.64 -2.97 1.10
N VAL A 12 -21.46 -1.96 0.86
CA VAL A 12 -22.32 -1.34 1.87
C VAL A 12 -23.77 -1.58 1.49
N ILE A 13 -24.56 -2.06 2.44
CA ILE A 13 -25.99 -2.33 2.30
C ILE A 13 -26.73 -1.46 3.30
N ARG A 14 -27.52 -0.51 2.81
CA ARG A 14 -28.49 0.22 3.63
C ARG A 14 -29.75 -0.61 3.72
N ARG A 15 -30.11 -1.06 4.92
CA ARG A 15 -31.31 -1.88 5.16
C ARG A 15 -32.27 -1.22 6.15
N ARG A 16 -33.54 -1.57 6.02
CA ARG A 16 -34.60 -1.26 6.96
C ARG A 16 -34.72 -2.38 7.99
N LEU A 17 -34.72 -2.01 9.26
CA LEU A 17 -34.99 -2.94 10.37
C LEU A 17 -36.51 -3.10 10.56
N PRO A 18 -36.97 -4.14 11.29
CA PRO A 18 -38.39 -4.28 11.64
C PRO A 18 -38.98 -3.07 12.38
N THR A 19 -38.14 -2.32 13.10
CA THR A 19 -38.48 -1.06 13.78
C THR A 19 -38.62 0.14 12.82
N SER A 20 -38.56 -0.08 11.51
CA SER A 20 -38.53 0.95 10.45
C SER A 20 -37.29 1.86 10.45
N GLN A 21 -36.36 1.68 11.39
CA GLN A 21 -35.08 2.36 11.41
C GLN A 21 -34.18 1.88 10.26
N LEU A 22 -33.36 2.78 9.73
CA LEU A 22 -32.36 2.45 8.71
C LEU A 22 -31.01 2.22 9.36
N THR A 23 -30.29 1.21 8.88
CA THR A 23 -28.93 0.91 9.29
C THR A 23 -28.09 0.47 8.10
N ASP A 24 -26.78 0.69 8.21
CA ASP A 24 -25.82 0.34 7.17
C ASP A 24 -24.99 -0.87 7.60
N VAL A 25 -24.94 -1.89 6.74
CA VAL A 25 -24.13 -3.10 6.92
C VAL A 25 -22.96 -3.03 5.95
N LEU A 26 -21.74 -3.18 6.46
CA LEU A 26 -20.52 -3.17 5.66
C LEU A 26 -19.80 -4.51 5.80
N GLY A 27 -19.39 -5.09 4.67
CA GLY A 27 -18.69 -6.36 4.67
C GLY A 27 -18.43 -6.89 3.27
N GLU A 28 -18.05 -8.16 3.17
CA GLU A 28 -17.87 -8.84 1.90
C GLU A 28 -19.18 -9.50 1.46
N LEU A 29 -19.58 -9.31 0.20
CA LEU A 29 -20.74 -10.00 -0.36
C LEU A 29 -20.39 -11.47 -0.61
N ARG A 30 -20.95 -12.39 0.17
CA ARG A 30 -20.68 -13.84 0.04
C ARG A 30 -21.68 -14.56 -0.84
N TYR A 31 -22.90 -14.04 -0.90
CA TYR A 31 -23.99 -14.64 -1.65
C TYR A 31 -24.99 -13.58 -2.10
N LEU A 32 -25.59 -13.81 -3.27
CA LEU A 32 -26.67 -13.00 -3.80
C LEU A 32 -27.58 -13.86 -4.69
N ASP A 33 -28.87 -13.82 -4.39
CA ASP A 33 -29.94 -14.29 -5.27
C ASP A 33 -31.08 -13.26 -5.35
N ASP A 34 -32.22 -13.65 -5.93
CA ASP A 34 -33.37 -12.77 -6.12
C ASP A 34 -34.13 -12.49 -4.80
N THR A 35 -33.86 -13.25 -3.74
CA THR A 35 -34.59 -13.22 -2.46
C THR A 35 -33.80 -12.56 -1.34
N HIS A 36 -32.49 -12.77 -1.28
CA HIS A 36 -31.62 -12.28 -0.23
C HIS A 36 -30.16 -12.17 -0.68
N LEU A 37 -29.38 -11.52 0.17
CA LEU A 37 -27.92 -11.54 0.09
C LEU A 37 -27.31 -11.90 1.44
N VAL A 38 -26.06 -12.34 1.41
CA VAL A 38 -25.26 -12.63 2.61
C VAL A 38 -24.04 -11.73 2.62
N VAL A 39 -23.87 -10.99 3.72
CA VAL A 39 -22.69 -10.15 3.95
C VAL A 39 -21.88 -10.70 5.12
N LEU A 40 -20.61 -11.04 4.87
CA LEU A 40 -19.65 -11.34 5.94
C LEU A 40 -19.12 -10.02 6.51
N THR A 41 -19.56 -9.68 7.73
CA THR A 41 -19.09 -8.50 8.47
C THR A 41 -17.84 -8.83 9.28
N ASP A 42 -17.30 -7.85 10.02
CA ASP A 42 -16.21 -8.08 10.98
C ASP A 42 -16.64 -8.90 12.21
N ARG A 43 -17.95 -8.99 12.48
CA ARG A 43 -18.49 -9.67 13.67
C ARG A 43 -19.15 -11.00 13.34
N ASN A 44 -19.85 -11.08 12.22
CA ASN A 44 -20.66 -12.23 11.82
C ASN A 44 -21.09 -12.18 10.35
N GLU A 45 -21.65 -13.27 9.85
CA GLU A 45 -22.41 -13.28 8.59
C GLU A 45 -23.84 -12.82 8.82
N LEU A 46 -24.33 -11.94 7.94
CA LEU A 46 -25.69 -11.41 7.98
C LEU A 46 -26.43 -11.76 6.70
N ILE A 47 -27.56 -12.45 6.86
CA ILE A 47 -28.55 -12.70 5.81
C ILE A 47 -29.49 -11.49 5.78
N ILE A 48 -29.64 -10.87 4.61
CA ILE A 48 -30.47 -9.67 4.42
C ILE A 48 -31.47 -9.93 3.30
N PRO A 49 -32.78 -9.98 3.59
CA PRO A 49 -33.81 -10.07 2.55
C PRO A 49 -33.76 -8.89 1.59
N CYS A 50 -33.93 -9.14 0.29
CA CYS A 50 -33.92 -8.09 -0.73
C CYS A 50 -35.03 -7.04 -0.49
N THR A 51 -36.14 -7.43 0.14
CA THR A 51 -37.24 -6.54 0.54
C THR A 51 -36.84 -5.49 1.58
N ASP A 52 -35.81 -5.77 2.37
CA ASP A 52 -35.35 -4.87 3.44
C ASP A 52 -34.27 -3.91 2.92
N ILE A 53 -33.73 -4.14 1.73
CA ILE A 53 -32.66 -3.32 1.15
C ILE A 53 -33.24 -2.03 0.58
N VAL A 54 -32.70 -0.91 1.05
CA VAL A 54 -33.04 0.43 0.55
C VAL A 54 -32.00 0.91 -0.46
N ALA A 55 -30.73 0.60 -0.23
CA ALA A 55 -29.66 0.90 -1.16
C ALA A 55 -28.51 -0.10 -0.99
N SER A 56 -27.78 -0.35 -2.07
CA SER A 56 -26.58 -1.19 -2.06
C SER A 56 -25.53 -0.65 -3.01
N LYS A 57 -24.26 -0.76 -2.61
CA LYS A 57 -23.13 -0.26 -3.38
C LYS A 57 -21.87 -1.07 -3.10
N VAL A 58 -21.14 -1.42 -4.16
CA VAL A 58 -19.74 -1.88 -4.02
C VAL A 58 -18.87 -0.73 -3.56
N ILE A 59 -18.04 -0.99 -2.57
CA ILE A 59 -17.09 -0.03 -2.00
C ILE A 59 -15.66 -0.55 -2.16
N PRO A 60 -14.65 0.35 -2.16
CA PRO A 60 -13.26 -0.06 -2.24
C PRO A 60 -12.88 -1.02 -1.09
N PRO A 61 -11.87 -1.89 -1.29
CA PRO A 61 -11.30 -2.72 -0.25
C PRO A 61 -10.96 -1.94 1.02
N ARG A 62 -10.84 -2.62 2.16
CA ARG A 62 -10.48 -1.95 3.41
C ARG A 62 -9.08 -1.33 3.26
N PRO A 63 -8.90 -0.02 3.52
CA PRO A 63 -7.57 0.59 3.49
C PRO A 63 -6.62 -0.07 4.49
N VAL A 64 -5.31 0.05 4.22
CA VAL A 64 -4.26 -0.25 5.20
C VAL A 64 -4.33 0.80 6.32
N LYS A 65 -4.25 0.36 7.58
CA LYS A 65 -4.17 1.28 8.73
C LYS A 65 -2.89 2.10 8.63
N TYR A 66 -2.94 3.40 8.94
CA TYR A 66 -1.78 4.28 8.88
C TYR A 66 -0.61 3.80 9.74
N SER A 67 -0.89 3.21 10.91
CA SER A 67 0.14 2.61 11.76
C SER A 67 0.85 1.43 11.10
N ARG A 68 0.15 0.63 10.29
CA ARG A 68 0.74 -0.48 9.53
C ARG A 68 1.55 0.05 8.34
N ILE A 69 1.08 1.08 7.62
CA ILE A 69 1.87 1.77 6.59
C ILE A 69 3.19 2.27 7.20
N ALA A 70 3.09 2.98 8.33
CA ALA A 70 4.24 3.54 9.02
C ALA A 70 5.23 2.47 9.51
N ALA A 71 4.74 1.34 10.01
CA ALA A 71 5.58 0.22 10.43
C ALA A 71 6.33 -0.41 9.25
N VAL A 72 5.65 -0.68 8.14
CA VAL A 72 6.26 -1.25 6.92
C VAL A 72 7.34 -0.34 6.36
N GLU A 73 7.07 0.95 6.25
CA GLU A 73 7.97 1.90 5.60
C GLU A 73 9.18 2.27 6.47
N ARG A 74 9.03 2.18 7.80
CA ARG A 74 10.15 2.35 8.74
C ARG A 74 10.94 1.07 8.99
N ALA A 75 10.43 -0.08 8.55
CA ALA A 75 11.12 -1.35 8.75
C ALA A 75 12.53 -1.25 8.16
N PRO A 76 13.55 -1.73 8.88
CA PRO A 76 14.91 -1.70 8.38
C PRO A 76 15.00 -2.62 7.14
N GLY A 77 15.14 -2.01 5.96
CA GLY A 77 15.50 -2.74 4.74
C GLY A 77 16.97 -3.16 4.74
N ARG A 78 17.54 -3.48 3.58
CA ARG A 78 19.01 -3.50 3.44
C ARG A 78 19.54 -2.12 3.83
N GLY A 79 20.38 -2.07 4.85
CA GLY A 79 20.88 -0.82 5.41
C GLY A 79 21.54 0.03 4.31
N PRO A 80 21.25 1.35 4.26
CA PRO A 80 21.88 2.22 3.27
C PRO A 80 23.38 2.30 3.53
N ALA A 81 24.17 2.50 2.47
CA ALA A 81 25.60 2.76 2.60
C ALA A 81 25.85 4.08 3.35
N THR A 82 24.93 5.03 3.20
CA THR A 82 24.97 6.34 3.86
C THR A 82 23.56 6.80 4.19
N SER A 83 23.34 7.31 5.40
CA SER A 83 22.05 7.88 5.80
C SER A 83 22.19 9.13 6.65
N HIS A 84 21.14 9.93 6.69
CA HIS A 84 21.02 11.10 7.54
C HIS A 84 19.59 11.25 8.07
N ARG A 85 19.45 11.59 9.35
CA ARG A 85 18.17 11.87 10.00
C ARG A 85 17.94 13.36 10.09
N LEU A 86 16.80 13.81 9.56
CA LEU A 86 16.28 15.18 9.72
C LEU A 86 14.93 15.07 10.43
N GLY A 87 14.93 15.22 11.74
CA GLY A 87 13.77 14.84 12.57
C GLY A 87 13.36 13.39 12.32
N ASP A 88 12.09 13.16 12.01
CA ASP A 88 11.53 11.86 11.65
C ASP A 88 11.87 11.42 10.22
N TRP A 89 12.38 12.32 9.37
CA TRP A 89 12.74 11.99 8.00
C TRP A 89 14.06 11.22 7.96
N LEU A 90 14.17 10.31 6.99
CA LEU A 90 15.37 9.52 6.77
C LEU A 90 15.84 9.69 5.32
N LEU A 91 16.95 10.38 5.14
CA LEU A 91 17.65 10.50 3.86
C LEU A 91 18.58 9.30 3.72
N ARG A 92 18.56 8.66 2.55
CA ARG A 92 19.25 7.39 2.30
C ARG A 92 19.95 7.40 0.95
N ILE A 93 21.12 6.80 0.93
CA ILE A 93 21.87 6.42 -0.27
C ILE A 93 22.25 4.94 -0.07
N GLY A 94 21.71 4.07 -0.91
CA GLY A 94 22.01 2.65 -0.92
C GLY A 94 23.42 2.37 -1.43
N THR A 95 23.91 1.15 -1.19
CA THR A 95 25.02 0.62 -2.00
C THR A 95 24.44 0.30 -3.38
N HIS A 96 24.67 1.15 -4.38
CA HIS A 96 24.38 0.76 -5.75
C HIS A 96 25.20 -0.51 -6.07
N SER A 97 24.56 -1.67 -6.13
CA SER A 97 25.10 -2.73 -6.96
C SER A 97 24.69 -2.36 -8.38
N PRO A 98 25.63 -1.98 -9.27
CA PRO A 98 25.29 -1.82 -10.66
C PRO A 98 24.76 -3.18 -11.15
N GLU A 99 23.51 -3.19 -11.59
CA GLU A 99 22.96 -4.23 -12.46
C GLU A 99 22.96 -5.65 -11.88
N LEU A 100 22.25 -5.87 -10.77
CA LEU A 100 21.60 -7.18 -10.55
C LEU A 100 20.11 -7.05 -10.86
N SER A 101 19.79 -7.01 -12.15
CA SER A 101 18.50 -7.51 -12.62
C SER A 101 18.50 -9.03 -12.40
N VAL A 102 18.04 -9.48 -11.23
CA VAL A 102 17.75 -10.90 -11.08
C VAL A 102 16.49 -11.17 -11.87
N ASP A 103 16.66 -11.77 -13.04
CA ASP A 103 15.55 -12.39 -13.75
C ASP A 103 15.08 -13.60 -12.93
N LEU A 104 14.04 -13.41 -12.13
CA LEU A 104 13.30 -14.51 -11.48
C LEU A 104 12.42 -15.29 -12.50
N GLY A 105 12.53 -14.97 -13.80
CA GLY A 105 11.78 -15.51 -14.92
C GLY A 105 12.08 -16.96 -15.32
N ALA A 106 12.79 -17.73 -14.50
CA ALA A 106 12.87 -19.18 -14.73
C ALA A 106 11.64 -19.95 -14.20
N LEU A 107 10.74 -19.33 -13.40
CA LEU A 107 9.61 -20.04 -12.80
C LEU A 107 8.24 -19.35 -12.85
N THR A 108 8.11 -18.09 -13.28
CA THR A 108 6.80 -17.41 -13.38
C THR A 108 6.81 -16.23 -14.36
N ASP A 109 5.72 -16.04 -15.11
CA ASP A 109 5.44 -14.93 -16.04
C ASP A 109 5.33 -13.53 -15.38
N VAL A 110 6.11 -13.24 -14.33
CA VAL A 110 6.06 -11.97 -13.59
C VAL A 110 7.42 -11.30 -13.64
N ILE A 111 7.54 -10.23 -14.45
CA ILE A 111 8.72 -9.36 -14.48
C ILE A 111 8.72 -8.52 -13.20
N ILE A 112 9.78 -8.64 -12.39
CA ILE A 112 10.03 -7.79 -11.23
C ILE A 112 11.19 -6.85 -11.58
N ASP A 113 10.88 -5.57 -11.75
CA ASP A 113 11.88 -4.55 -12.03
C ASP A 113 12.62 -4.15 -10.73
N THR A 114 13.77 -4.77 -10.52
CA THR A 114 14.69 -4.52 -9.40
C THR A 114 15.43 -3.19 -9.51
N SER A 115 15.31 -2.44 -10.62
CA SER A 115 15.86 -1.09 -10.73
C SER A 115 15.07 -0.08 -9.88
N ILE A 116 13.76 -0.28 -9.71
CA ILE A 116 12.89 0.64 -8.98
C ILE A 116 13.09 0.57 -7.46
N SER A 117 13.45 -0.61 -6.92
CA SER A 117 13.77 -0.74 -5.49
C SER A 117 14.98 0.12 -5.11
N SER A 118 16.01 0.17 -5.96
CA SER A 118 17.19 1.02 -5.73
C SER A 118 16.83 2.51 -5.59
N HIS A 119 15.91 3.01 -6.42
CA HIS A 119 15.44 4.40 -6.36
C HIS A 119 14.67 4.74 -5.07
N VAL A 120 14.03 3.76 -4.43
CA VAL A 120 13.41 3.93 -3.11
C VAL A 120 14.48 4.07 -2.02
N TYR A 121 15.55 3.28 -2.12
CA TYR A 121 16.66 3.34 -1.17
C TYR A 121 17.54 4.58 -1.38
N ASP A 122 17.55 5.17 -2.58
CA ASP A 122 18.25 6.43 -2.91
C ASP A 122 17.31 7.65 -2.88
N SER A 123 16.50 7.74 -1.83
CA SER A 123 15.53 8.81 -1.63
C SER A 123 15.32 9.16 -0.16
N ALA A 124 14.81 10.37 0.08
CA ALA A 124 14.35 10.80 1.39
C ALA A 124 13.01 10.14 1.70
N LEU A 125 12.99 9.25 2.70
CA LEU A 125 11.75 8.78 3.32
C LEU A 125 11.22 9.89 4.22
N ALA A 126 10.41 10.77 3.65
CA ALA A 126 9.82 11.91 4.33
C ALA A 126 8.55 11.49 5.05
N MET A 127 8.70 10.86 6.22
CA MET A 127 7.59 10.43 7.06
C MET A 127 7.67 11.08 8.44
N GLY A 128 6.58 11.73 8.87
CA GLY A 128 6.53 12.42 10.16
C GLY A 128 7.08 13.84 10.10
N ASP A 129 7.49 14.36 11.25
CA ASP A 129 7.94 15.74 11.43
C ASP A 129 9.44 15.89 11.14
N PRO A 130 9.88 16.73 10.17
CA PRO A 130 11.31 16.96 9.93
C PRO A 130 12.02 17.74 11.06
N GLY A 131 11.28 18.26 12.04
CA GLY A 131 11.83 19.04 13.17
C GLY A 131 12.18 20.49 12.82
N ILE A 132 11.97 20.89 11.57
CA ILE A 132 12.12 22.25 11.03
C ILE A 132 10.93 22.57 10.11
N ALA A 133 10.84 23.80 9.59
CA ALA A 133 9.81 24.11 8.61
C ALA A 133 9.96 23.20 7.38
N VAL A 134 8.83 22.70 6.84
CA VAL A 134 8.87 21.69 5.76
C VAL A 134 9.56 22.24 4.51
N ASP A 135 9.51 23.56 4.31
CA ASP A 135 10.20 24.23 3.20
C ASP A 135 11.71 24.14 3.34
N ASP A 136 12.22 24.45 4.52
CA ASP A 136 13.64 24.32 4.88
C ASP A 136 14.08 22.85 4.81
N ALA A 137 13.19 21.91 5.16
CA ALA A 137 13.46 20.48 5.06
C ALA A 137 13.58 20.00 3.60
N ILE A 138 12.81 20.57 2.69
CA ILE A 138 12.92 20.29 1.25
C ILE A 138 14.25 20.82 0.71
N GLU A 139 14.60 22.07 1.03
CA GLU A 139 15.89 22.65 0.65
C GLU A 139 17.07 21.83 1.20
N PHE A 140 16.99 21.41 2.47
CA PHE A 140 17.99 20.53 3.07
C PHE A 140 18.15 19.21 2.29
N VAL A 141 17.05 18.59 1.86
CA VAL A 141 17.09 17.35 1.07
C VAL A 141 17.76 17.61 -0.28
N GLU A 142 17.42 18.72 -0.94
CA GLU A 142 18.05 19.11 -2.21
C GLU A 142 19.56 19.29 -2.06
N ASP A 143 20.00 20.03 -1.04
CA ASP A 143 21.40 20.26 -0.75
C ASP A 143 22.14 18.99 -0.37
N TRP A 144 21.53 18.12 0.44
CA TRP A 144 22.17 16.89 0.90
C TRP A 144 22.45 15.92 -0.25
N TYR A 145 21.51 15.76 -1.19
CA TYR A 145 21.74 14.96 -2.40
C TYR A 145 22.65 15.71 -3.40
N GLY A 146 22.41 17.01 -3.61
CA GLY A 146 23.13 17.83 -4.57
C GLY A 146 24.63 17.98 -4.24
N SER A 147 24.99 18.14 -2.97
CA SER A 147 26.39 18.21 -2.52
C SER A 147 27.17 16.92 -2.77
N ARG A 148 26.47 15.83 -3.13
CA ARG A 148 27.03 14.51 -3.46
C ARG A 148 26.88 14.17 -4.94
N GLY A 149 26.43 15.12 -5.77
CA GLY A 149 26.22 14.92 -7.20
C GLY A 149 25.04 14.01 -7.55
N LEU A 150 24.09 13.84 -6.62
CA LEU A 150 22.91 13.00 -6.80
C LEU A 150 21.67 13.84 -7.06
N THR A 151 20.75 13.31 -7.89
CA THR A 151 19.42 13.91 -8.06
C THR A 151 18.60 13.73 -6.78
N PRO A 152 18.10 14.80 -6.16
CA PRO A 152 17.22 14.71 -5.00
C PRO A 152 15.94 13.94 -5.31
N ARG A 153 15.56 13.01 -4.42
CA ARG A 153 14.32 12.23 -4.53
C ARG A 153 13.59 12.14 -3.20
N PHE A 154 12.27 12.09 -3.26
CA PHE A 154 11.40 11.81 -2.12
C PHE A 154 10.65 10.50 -2.33
N CYS A 155 10.56 9.69 -1.27
CA CYS A 155 9.67 8.54 -1.18
C CYS A 155 8.54 8.86 -0.21
N LEU A 156 7.32 8.90 -0.73
CA LEU A 156 6.11 9.26 0.02
C LEU A 156 5.15 8.08 0.09
N PRO A 157 4.98 7.46 1.28
CA PRO A 157 3.92 6.51 1.53
C PRO A 157 2.57 7.23 1.58
N LEU A 158 1.68 6.89 0.65
CA LEU A 158 0.34 7.44 0.53
C LEU A 158 -0.71 6.46 1.05
N PRO A 159 -1.75 6.95 1.74
CA PRO A 159 -2.12 8.37 1.88
C PRO A 159 -1.45 9.09 3.07
N LEU A 160 -0.57 8.43 3.83
CA LEU A 160 0.02 8.97 5.06
C LEU A 160 0.69 10.35 4.85
N MET A 161 1.35 10.54 3.70
CA MET A 161 2.05 11.77 3.36
C MET A 161 1.31 12.66 2.34
N GLY A 162 -0.03 12.58 2.27
CA GLY A 162 -0.84 13.33 1.30
C GLY A 162 -0.73 14.87 1.38
N GLY A 163 -0.27 15.42 2.51
CA GLY A 163 0.05 16.84 2.64
C GLY A 163 1.31 17.22 1.86
N LEU A 164 2.41 16.51 2.11
CA LEU A 164 3.69 16.72 1.45
C LEU A 164 3.62 16.38 -0.05
N ASP A 165 2.87 15.34 -0.41
CA ASP A 165 2.58 14.96 -1.80
C ASP A 165 2.06 16.15 -2.63
N ARG A 166 1.00 16.79 -2.16
CA ARG A 166 0.43 17.98 -2.81
C ARG A 166 1.40 19.15 -2.84
N MET A 167 2.20 19.32 -1.80
CA MET A 167 3.16 20.41 -1.73
C MET A 167 4.31 20.24 -2.72
N LEU A 168 4.87 19.03 -2.84
CA LEU A 168 5.92 18.73 -3.82
C LEU A 168 5.38 18.91 -5.25
N ALA A 169 4.18 18.38 -5.54
CA ALA A 169 3.52 18.58 -6.84
C ALA A 169 3.32 20.07 -7.17
N GLY A 170 2.85 20.86 -6.19
CA GLY A 170 2.68 22.31 -6.35
C GLY A 170 3.99 23.09 -6.55
N ARG A 171 5.14 22.49 -6.21
CA ARG A 171 6.49 23.06 -6.37
C ARG A 171 7.23 22.56 -7.62
N GLY A 172 6.54 21.86 -8.52
CA GLY A 172 7.12 21.39 -9.77
C GLY A 172 7.97 20.12 -9.64
N TRP A 173 7.94 19.43 -8.50
CA TRP A 173 8.54 18.10 -8.40
C TRP A 173 7.78 17.14 -9.31
N THR A 174 8.52 16.31 -10.04
CA THR A 174 7.95 15.37 -11.01
C THR A 174 7.79 14.00 -10.37
N GLU A 175 6.60 13.43 -10.47
CA GLU A 175 6.38 12.02 -10.14
C GLU A 175 7.23 11.17 -11.10
N TYR A 176 8.19 10.46 -10.51
CA TYR A 176 9.13 9.61 -11.23
C TYR A 176 8.64 8.16 -11.30
N ALA A 177 8.07 7.66 -10.21
CA ALA A 177 7.53 6.31 -10.11
C ALA A 177 6.41 6.23 -9.07
N SER A 178 5.48 5.29 -9.29
CA SER A 178 4.48 4.87 -8.32
C SER A 178 4.59 3.36 -8.11
N MET A 179 4.39 2.92 -6.87
CA MET A 179 4.40 1.52 -6.49
C MET A 179 3.20 1.20 -5.60
N VAL A 180 2.75 -0.03 -5.67
CA VAL A 180 1.78 -0.61 -4.75
C VAL A 180 2.52 -1.44 -3.72
N VAL A 181 2.33 -1.13 -2.45
CA VAL A 181 2.86 -1.89 -1.33
C VAL A 181 1.74 -2.71 -0.73
N LEU A 182 1.79 -4.02 -0.93
CA LEU A 182 0.90 -5.00 -0.36
C LEU A 182 1.33 -5.30 1.09
N VAL A 183 0.37 -5.36 2.01
CA VAL A 183 0.55 -5.54 3.45
C VAL A 183 -0.45 -6.56 3.95
N ALA A 184 0.03 -7.60 4.63
CA ALA A 184 -0.78 -8.62 5.28
C ALA A 184 -0.26 -8.88 6.71
N ASP A 185 -1.14 -9.46 7.53
CA ASP A 185 -0.73 -9.99 8.83
C ASP A 185 -0.09 -11.36 8.61
N SER A 186 1.12 -11.57 9.14
CA SER A 186 1.87 -12.80 8.89
C SER A 186 1.13 -14.05 9.34
N GLU A 187 0.30 -13.97 10.38
CA GLU A 187 -0.51 -15.09 10.88
C GLU A 187 -1.63 -15.50 9.92
N THR A 188 -2.04 -14.58 9.03
CA THR A 188 -3.11 -14.82 8.06
C THR A 188 -2.62 -15.42 6.76
N LEU A 189 -1.30 -15.51 6.58
CA LEU A 189 -0.71 -16.03 5.36
C LEU A 189 -0.66 -17.57 5.38
N PRO A 190 -0.98 -18.22 4.25
CA PRO A 190 -0.76 -19.66 4.15
C PRO A 190 0.73 -19.97 4.28
N ALA A 191 1.04 -21.14 4.86
CA ALA A 191 2.41 -21.64 4.96
C ALA A 191 3.12 -21.58 3.60
N THR A 192 4.37 -21.13 3.60
CA THR A 192 5.21 -20.95 2.41
C THR A 192 5.18 -22.22 1.56
N GLY A 193 4.57 -22.17 0.37
CA GLY A 193 4.38 -23.34 -0.51
C GLY A 193 2.99 -23.46 -1.15
N MET A 194 1.95 -22.79 -0.63
CA MET A 194 0.59 -22.81 -1.21
C MET A 194 0.29 -21.65 -2.18
N GLY A 195 1.19 -21.37 -3.11
CA GLY A 195 0.88 -20.46 -4.24
C GLY A 195 0.99 -18.96 -3.98
N LEU A 196 1.60 -18.54 -2.86
CA LEU A 196 2.12 -17.17 -2.75
C LEU A 196 3.19 -16.97 -3.83
N PRO A 197 3.07 -15.99 -4.73
CA PRO A 197 4.07 -15.76 -5.75
C PRO A 197 5.38 -15.32 -5.09
N PRO A 198 6.54 -15.68 -5.67
CA PRO A 198 7.84 -15.30 -5.12
C PRO A 198 7.99 -13.77 -5.06
N VAL A 199 8.44 -13.29 -3.91
CA VAL A 199 8.54 -11.88 -3.52
C VAL A 199 9.99 -11.42 -3.70
N ALA A 200 10.25 -10.39 -4.52
CA ALA A 200 11.62 -9.88 -4.73
C ALA A 200 12.01 -8.72 -3.79
N ASP A 201 11.05 -7.93 -3.31
CA ASP A 201 11.27 -6.89 -2.30
C ASP A 201 10.12 -6.96 -1.28
N GLY A 202 10.30 -7.89 -0.34
CA GLY A 202 9.38 -8.06 0.78
C GLY A 202 10.13 -8.54 1.99
N GLY A 203 9.92 -7.82 3.08
CA GLY A 203 10.42 -8.19 4.39
C GLY A 203 9.33 -8.88 5.19
N PHE A 204 9.70 -9.96 5.86
CA PHE A 204 9.03 -10.37 7.08
C PHE A 204 9.64 -9.56 8.23
N ASP A 205 8.82 -8.84 8.97
CA ASP A 205 9.26 -8.21 10.21
C ASP A 205 8.75 -9.04 11.40
N PRO A 206 9.64 -9.85 12.03
CA PRO A 206 9.26 -10.70 13.17
C PRO A 206 8.79 -9.90 14.39
N HIS A 207 9.14 -8.61 14.49
CA HIS A 207 8.77 -7.77 15.62
C HIS A 207 7.37 -7.17 15.48
N THR A 208 6.89 -6.99 14.24
CA THR A 208 5.57 -6.40 13.99
C THR A 208 4.52 -7.40 13.52
N GLY A 209 4.93 -8.62 13.17
CA GLY A 209 4.05 -9.65 12.59
C GLY A 209 3.48 -9.23 11.24
N ILE A 210 4.20 -8.37 10.50
CA ILE A 210 3.75 -7.84 9.21
C ILE A 210 4.58 -8.47 8.11
N THR A 211 3.88 -8.92 7.06
CA THR A 211 4.48 -9.27 5.77
C THR A 211 4.10 -8.21 4.75
N HIS A 212 5.07 -7.73 3.97
CA HIS A 212 4.81 -6.79 2.90
C HIS A 212 5.54 -7.15 1.60
N LEU A 213 5.00 -6.68 0.47
CA LEU A 213 5.58 -6.84 -0.87
C LEU A 213 5.36 -5.54 -1.66
N ALA A 214 6.39 -5.02 -2.32
CA ALA A 214 6.24 -3.91 -3.28
C ALA A 214 6.13 -4.43 -4.72
N VAL A 215 5.17 -3.89 -5.48
CA VAL A 215 4.95 -4.24 -6.90
C VAL A 215 4.69 -3.00 -7.75
N THR A 216 5.05 -3.08 -9.04
CA THR A 216 4.95 -1.99 -10.02
C THR A 216 3.76 -2.12 -10.98
N ASP A 217 3.07 -3.27 -10.98
CA ASP A 217 1.90 -3.55 -11.81
C ASP A 217 0.68 -3.75 -10.90
N GLU A 218 -0.31 -2.86 -11.02
CA GLU A 218 -1.35 -2.65 -10.00
C GLU A 218 -2.55 -3.60 -10.17
N GLU A 219 -3.03 -3.83 -11.39
CA GLU A 219 -4.36 -4.44 -11.60
C GLU A 219 -4.36 -5.96 -11.36
N VAL A 220 -3.43 -6.70 -11.99
CA VAL A 220 -3.41 -8.17 -11.91
C VAL A 220 -2.95 -8.66 -10.53
N LYS A 221 -2.19 -7.83 -9.80
CA LYS A 221 -1.58 -8.21 -8.51
C LYS A 221 -2.49 -7.88 -7.33
N ILE A 222 -3.19 -6.75 -7.31
CA ILE A 222 -3.99 -6.37 -6.13
C ILE A 222 -5.12 -7.37 -5.87
N GLU A 223 -5.87 -7.75 -6.92
CA GLU A 223 -7.04 -8.63 -6.76
C GLU A 223 -6.64 -10.04 -6.31
N ARG A 224 -5.61 -10.62 -6.93
CA ARG A 224 -5.09 -11.95 -6.56
C ARG A 224 -4.59 -12.01 -5.12
N PHE A 225 -3.92 -10.96 -4.64
CA PHE A 225 -3.38 -10.95 -3.28
C PHE A 225 -4.43 -10.61 -2.21
N ALA A 226 -5.52 -9.94 -2.60
CA ALA A 226 -6.61 -9.64 -1.68
C ALA A 226 -7.27 -10.92 -1.11
N GLU A 227 -7.33 -12.00 -1.90
CA GLU A 227 -7.82 -13.32 -1.46
C GLU A 227 -7.00 -13.91 -0.30
N PHE A 228 -5.71 -13.56 -0.21
CA PHE A 228 -4.80 -13.97 0.86
C PHE A 228 -4.76 -12.97 2.02
N GLY A 229 -5.72 -12.04 2.09
CA GLY A 229 -5.81 -11.05 3.17
C GLY A 229 -4.89 -9.84 3.02
N PHE A 230 -4.15 -9.71 1.91
CA PHE A 230 -3.36 -8.51 1.65
C PHE A 230 -4.25 -7.31 1.40
N ARG A 231 -3.76 -6.17 1.85
CA ARG A 231 -4.28 -4.83 1.55
C ARG A 231 -3.14 -4.02 0.98
N HIS A 232 -3.42 -2.89 0.35
CA HIS A 232 -2.35 -2.08 -0.22
C HIS A 232 -2.39 -0.63 0.20
N HIS A 233 -1.22 -0.01 0.16
CA HIS A 233 -1.03 1.43 0.11
C HIS A 233 -0.11 1.77 -1.06
N HIS A 234 -0.06 3.03 -1.46
CA HIS A 234 0.80 3.44 -2.57
C HIS A 234 2.07 4.09 -2.04
N ARG A 235 3.15 3.96 -2.78
CA ARG A 235 4.39 4.67 -2.55
C ARG A 235 4.71 5.48 -3.80
N ARG A 236 4.71 6.80 -3.67
CA ARG A 236 5.07 7.71 -4.75
C ARG A 236 6.50 8.19 -4.60
N ILE A 237 7.24 8.18 -5.70
CA ILE A 237 8.60 8.69 -5.77
C ILE A 237 8.59 10.00 -6.58
N TYR A 238 9.04 11.08 -5.96
CA TYR A 238 9.29 12.35 -6.64
C TYR A 238 10.77 12.51 -6.94
N ARG A 239 11.08 13.19 -8.04
CA ARG A 239 12.43 13.67 -8.37
C ARG A 239 12.39 15.15 -8.73
N LYS A 240 13.49 15.85 -8.45
CA LYS A 240 13.72 17.20 -8.97
C LYS A 240 14.42 17.08 -10.33
N LEU A 241 13.85 17.73 -11.35
CA LEU A 241 14.46 17.82 -12.68
C LEU A 241 15.55 18.90 -12.72
#